data_AF-A0AAN1SZP1-F1
#
_entry.id   AF-A0AAN1SZP1-F1
#
_cell.length_a   1.000
_cell.length_b   1.000
_cell.length_c   1.000
_cell.angle_alpha   90.00
_cell.angle_beta   90.00
_cell.angle_gamma   90.00
#
_symmetry.space_group_name_H-M   'P 1'
#
loop_
_entity.id
_entity.type
_entity.pdbx_description
1 polymer ?
#
loop_
_entity_poly.entity_id
_entity_poly.type
_entity_poly.pdbx_seq_one_letter_code
_entity_poly.pdbx_strand_id
1 'polypeptide(L)'
;MRALWMVLLTVLLSGCGYNTFQSTDEQIKASWAEVLNQYQRRADLIPNLVNTVKGYASQEKSVLLGVTEARAKVGSIQATPELINDPQAFAKFQAAQGELTSALSRLLVVSENYPQLKSDQNFRDLQAQLEGTENRITVARNRYIKAVQEYNVAVRSFPTNLTAMLFGYGVKPSFTVEDEKEISRPPTVDFNAPQPAPAK
;
A
#
# COMPACT_ATOMS: atom_id res chain seq x y z
N MET A 1 -46.04 -17.95 25.71
CA MET A 1 -44.83 -18.62 25.16
C MET A 1 -44.60 -18.34 23.67
N ARG A 2 -45.51 -18.67 22.73
CA ARG A 2 -45.31 -18.47 21.28
C ARG A 2 -44.99 -17.01 20.85
N ALA A 3 -45.67 -16.03 21.43
CA ALA A 3 -45.38 -14.61 21.17
C ALA A 3 -43.98 -14.17 21.67
N LEU A 4 -43.51 -14.76 22.78
CA LEU A 4 -42.17 -14.49 23.32
C LEU A 4 -41.08 -15.06 22.40
N TRP A 5 -41.31 -16.25 21.83
CA TRP A 5 -40.44 -16.85 20.83
C TRP A 5 -40.42 -16.06 19.52
N MET A 6 -41.56 -15.57 19.05
CA MET A 6 -41.63 -14.72 17.85
C MET A 6 -40.94 -13.37 18.05
N VAL A 7 -41.11 -12.73 19.20
CA VAL A 7 -40.40 -11.48 19.55
C VAL A 7 -38.90 -11.72 19.71
N LEU A 8 -38.49 -12.85 20.32
CA LEU A 8 -37.08 -13.22 20.40
C LEU A 8 -36.49 -13.46 19.00
N LEU A 9 -37.22 -14.16 18.12
CA LEU A 9 -36.82 -14.40 16.73
C LEU A 9 -36.70 -13.11 15.92
N THR A 10 -37.63 -12.16 16.05
CA THR A 10 -37.55 -10.89 15.32
C THR A 10 -36.42 -9.99 15.83
N VAL A 11 -36.14 -9.99 17.14
CA VAL A 11 -34.98 -9.30 17.71
C VAL A 11 -33.66 -9.96 17.28
N LEU A 12 -33.60 -11.30 17.22
CA LEU A 12 -32.46 -12.05 16.70
C LEU A 12 -32.22 -11.74 15.22
N LEU A 13 -33.27 -11.74 14.38
CA LEU A 13 -33.19 -11.43 12.95
C LEU A 13 -32.66 -10.01 12.67
N SER A 14 -32.98 -9.05 13.53
CA SER A 14 -32.55 -7.65 13.41
C SER A 14 -31.10 -7.44 13.86
N GLY A 15 -30.61 -8.26 14.79
CA GLY A 15 -29.32 -8.12 15.47
C GLY A 15 -28.21 -9.06 14.99
N CYS A 16 -28.48 -9.94 14.02
CA CYS A 16 -27.49 -10.91 13.51
C CYS A 16 -26.29 -10.27 12.77
N GLY A 17 -26.31 -8.96 12.47
CA GLY A 17 -25.15 -8.27 11.88
C GLY A 17 -24.94 -8.49 10.38
N TYR A 18 -25.89 -9.09 9.65
CA TYR A 18 -25.81 -9.20 8.19
C TYR A 18 -25.59 -7.84 7.52
N ASN A 19 -26.41 -6.84 7.87
CA ASN A 19 -26.26 -5.48 7.36
C ASN A 19 -24.93 -4.84 7.76
N THR A 20 -24.40 -5.19 8.94
CA THR A 20 -23.06 -4.73 9.38
C THR A 20 -21.97 -5.27 8.45
N PHE A 21 -22.05 -6.53 8.04
CA PHE A 21 -21.10 -7.09 7.07
C PHE A 21 -21.23 -6.43 5.70
N GLN A 22 -22.45 -6.18 5.23
CA GLN A 22 -22.66 -5.49 3.95
C GLN A 22 -22.11 -4.06 3.98
N SER A 23 -22.38 -3.29 5.03
CA SER A 23 -21.90 -1.91 5.15
C SER A 23 -20.38 -1.83 5.28
N THR A 24 -19.78 -2.70 6.10
CA THR A 24 -18.33 -2.70 6.31
C THR A 24 -17.57 -3.27 5.10
N ASP A 25 -18.13 -4.23 4.36
CA ASP A 25 -17.55 -4.71 3.09
C ASP A 25 -17.52 -3.60 2.03
N GLU A 26 -18.61 -2.85 1.87
CA GLU A 26 -18.64 -1.70 0.95
C GLU A 26 -17.67 -0.59 1.37
N GLN A 27 -17.50 -0.35 2.69
CA GLN A 27 -16.51 0.59 3.19
C GLN A 27 -15.06 0.15 2.88
N ILE A 28 -14.79 -1.15 2.93
CA ILE A 28 -13.49 -1.70 2.53
C ILE A 28 -13.28 -1.52 1.03
N LYS A 29 -14.27 -1.81 0.18
CA LYS A 29 -14.16 -1.58 -1.27
C LYS A 29 -13.93 -0.11 -1.60
N ALA A 30 -14.65 0.80 -0.93
CA ALA A 30 -14.48 2.24 -1.13
C ALA A 30 -13.08 2.72 -0.73
N SER A 31 -12.59 2.32 0.45
CA SER A 31 -11.23 2.67 0.89
C SER A 31 -10.14 2.01 0.04
N TRP A 32 -10.39 0.81 -0.48
CA TRP A 32 -9.49 0.15 -1.44
C TRP A 32 -9.44 0.90 -2.78
N ALA A 33 -10.58 1.33 -3.32
CA ALA A 33 -10.61 2.15 -4.53
C ALA A 33 -9.80 3.45 -4.35
N GLU A 34 -9.86 4.07 -3.17
CA GLU A 34 -9.02 5.22 -2.87
C GLU A 34 -7.52 4.89 -2.91
N VAL A 35 -7.11 3.77 -2.31
CA VAL A 35 -5.73 3.29 -2.35
C VAL A 35 -5.26 3.11 -3.80
N LEU A 36 -6.07 2.46 -4.63
CA LEU A 36 -5.78 2.25 -6.06
C LEU A 36 -5.60 3.57 -6.81
N ASN A 37 -6.46 4.55 -6.56
CA ASN A 37 -6.36 5.87 -7.20
C ASN A 37 -5.02 6.55 -6.89
N GLN A 38 -4.52 6.46 -5.65
CA GLN A 38 -3.23 7.05 -5.30
C GLN A 38 -2.05 6.29 -5.93
N TYR A 39 -2.09 4.95 -5.94
CA TYR A 39 -1.06 4.15 -6.60
C TYR A 39 -1.05 4.35 -8.13
N GLN A 40 -2.22 4.49 -8.75
CA GLN A 40 -2.35 4.82 -10.16
C GLN A 40 -1.69 6.17 -10.46
N ARG A 41 -2.01 7.20 -9.67
CA ARG A 41 -1.39 8.52 -9.82
C ARG A 41 0.13 8.46 -9.70
N ARG A 42 0.67 7.68 -8.76
CA ARG A 42 2.12 7.45 -8.64
C ARG A 42 2.69 6.86 -9.92
N ALA A 43 2.04 5.82 -10.46
CA ALA A 43 2.48 5.17 -11.69
C ALA A 43 2.42 6.11 -12.91
N ASP A 44 1.46 7.03 -12.95
CA ASP A 44 1.29 7.99 -14.05
C ASP A 44 2.34 9.11 -14.07
N LEU A 45 2.95 9.43 -12.93
CA LEU A 45 4.03 10.42 -12.84
C LEU A 45 5.39 9.88 -13.32
N ILE A 46 5.60 8.56 -13.28
CA ILE A 46 6.89 7.94 -13.57
C ILE A 46 7.40 8.20 -14.99
N PRO A 47 6.59 8.10 -16.07
CA PRO A 47 7.10 8.35 -17.42
C PRO A 47 7.68 9.76 -17.56
N ASN A 48 7.01 10.76 -16.97
CA ASN A 48 7.50 12.15 -16.97
C ASN A 48 8.79 12.26 -16.16
N LEU A 49 8.87 11.65 -14.98
CA LEU A 49 10.09 11.61 -14.17
C LEU A 49 11.26 10.98 -14.93
N VAL A 50 11.05 9.81 -15.53
CA VAL A 50 12.06 9.08 -16.31
C VAL A 50 12.52 9.90 -17.50
N ASN A 51 11.63 10.59 -18.20
CA ASN A 51 11.99 11.45 -19.32
C ASN A 51 12.81 12.68 -18.89
N THR A 52 12.43 13.33 -17.78
CA THR A 52 13.21 14.44 -17.22
C THR A 52 14.61 13.98 -16.82
N VAL A 53 14.73 12.87 -16.08
CA VAL A 53 16.05 12.35 -15.68
C VAL A 53 16.88 11.93 -16.90
N LYS A 54 16.28 11.31 -17.91
CA LYS A 54 16.98 10.94 -19.17
C LYS A 54 17.64 12.13 -19.85
N GLY A 55 17.05 13.34 -19.77
CA GLY A 55 17.61 14.55 -20.35
C GLY A 55 18.97 14.95 -19.76
N TYR A 56 19.23 14.61 -18.50
CA TYR A 56 20.43 15.01 -17.77
C TYR A 56 21.37 13.83 -17.46
N ALA A 57 20.83 12.63 -17.28
CA ALA A 57 21.52 11.46 -16.77
C ALA A 57 21.29 10.23 -17.68
N SER A 58 21.37 10.41 -19.00
CA SER A 58 21.14 9.34 -20.00
C SER A 58 22.08 8.13 -19.86
N GLN A 59 23.23 8.32 -19.21
CA GLN A 59 24.20 7.27 -18.90
C GLN A 59 23.74 6.31 -17.78
N GLU A 60 22.77 6.72 -16.96
CA GLU A 60 22.20 5.93 -15.84
C GLU A 60 21.17 4.91 -16.32
N LYS A 61 21.52 4.14 -17.36
CA LYS A 61 20.60 3.23 -18.04
C LYS A 61 20.04 2.15 -17.12
N SER A 62 20.87 1.58 -16.24
CA SER A 62 20.45 0.53 -15.31
C SER A 62 19.38 1.03 -14.34
N VAL A 63 19.52 2.27 -13.85
CA VAL A 63 18.60 2.90 -12.89
C VAL A 63 17.28 3.23 -13.57
N LEU A 64 17.34 3.86 -14.75
CA LEU A 64 16.16 4.21 -15.54
C LEU A 64 15.38 2.98 -15.99
N LEU A 65 16.09 1.91 -16.39
CA LEU A 65 15.49 0.63 -16.73
C LEU A 65 14.81 0.02 -15.51
N GLY A 66 15.48 -0.03 -14.36
CA GLY A 66 14.90 -0.56 -13.13
C GLY A 66 13.61 0.15 -12.69
N VAL A 67 13.52 1.48 -12.84
CA VAL A 67 12.29 2.24 -12.57
C VAL A 67 11.18 1.88 -13.58
N THR A 68 11.55 1.74 -14.85
CA THR A 68 10.60 1.39 -15.92
C THR A 68 10.05 -0.02 -15.74
N GLU A 69 10.90 -0.98 -15.39
CA GLU A 69 10.54 -2.37 -15.12
C GLU A 69 9.66 -2.48 -13.86
N ALA A 70 10.02 -1.78 -12.78
CA ALA A 70 9.22 -1.76 -11.57
C ALA A 70 7.82 -1.16 -11.81
N ARG A 71 7.72 -0.10 -12.62
CA ARG A 71 6.42 0.44 -13.07
C ARG A 71 5.65 -0.58 -13.89
N ALA A 72 6.29 -1.26 -14.84
CA ALA A 72 5.65 -2.27 -15.67
C ALA A 72 5.11 -3.42 -14.82
N LYS A 73 5.86 -3.86 -13.80
CA LYS A 73 5.42 -4.88 -12.85
C LYS A 73 4.18 -4.46 -12.08
N VAL A 74 4.15 -3.23 -11.56
CA VAL A 74 2.94 -2.68 -10.91
C VAL A 74 1.76 -2.66 -11.89
N GLY A 75 1.96 -2.20 -13.12
CA GLY A 75 0.91 -2.16 -14.14
C GLY A 75 0.42 -3.53 -14.63
N SER A 76 1.23 -4.59 -14.45
CA SER A 76 0.84 -5.96 -14.80
C SER A 76 -0.11 -6.61 -13.78
N ILE A 77 -0.22 -6.03 -12.58
CA ILE A 77 -1.09 -6.55 -11.53
C ILE A 77 -2.50 -6.00 -11.74
N GLN A 78 -3.46 -6.91 -11.92
CA GLN A 78 -4.86 -6.57 -12.02
C GLN A 78 -5.40 -6.23 -10.64
N ALA A 79 -5.34 -4.94 -10.29
CA ALA A 79 -5.71 -4.45 -8.96
C ALA A 79 -7.23 -4.23 -8.86
N THR A 80 -8.01 -5.31 -9.03
CA THR A 80 -9.48 -5.23 -8.99
C THR A 80 -10.00 -5.11 -7.56
N PRO A 81 -11.29 -4.75 -7.35
CA PRO A 81 -11.91 -4.76 -6.03
C PRO A 81 -11.88 -6.14 -5.35
N GLU A 82 -11.73 -7.22 -6.10
CA GLU A 82 -11.69 -8.59 -5.59
C GLU A 82 -10.30 -8.99 -5.11
N LEU A 83 -9.23 -8.28 -5.50
CA LEU A 83 -7.85 -8.57 -5.10
C LEU A 83 -7.70 -8.60 -3.58
N ILE A 84 -8.42 -7.74 -2.86
CA ILE A 84 -8.43 -7.69 -1.39
C ILE A 84 -9.11 -8.90 -0.73
N ASN A 85 -9.72 -9.81 -1.49
CA ASN A 85 -10.25 -11.07 -0.98
C ASN A 85 -9.24 -12.23 -1.15
N ASP A 86 -8.15 -12.03 -1.88
CA ASP A 86 -7.07 -13.01 -2.07
C ASP A 86 -5.79 -12.52 -1.37
N PRO A 87 -5.40 -13.11 -0.23
CA PRO A 87 -4.18 -12.74 0.49
C PRO A 87 -2.90 -12.85 -0.35
N GLN A 88 -2.82 -13.80 -1.28
CA GLN A 88 -1.64 -13.97 -2.14
C GLN A 88 -1.58 -12.88 -3.21
N ALA A 89 -2.70 -12.55 -3.83
CA ALA A 89 -2.77 -11.45 -4.78
C ALA A 89 -2.49 -10.11 -4.09
N PHE A 90 -3.01 -9.91 -2.87
CA PHE A 90 -2.72 -8.73 -2.04
C PHE A 90 -1.24 -8.62 -1.65
N ALA A 91 -0.59 -9.73 -1.30
CA ALA A 91 0.84 -9.74 -1.02
C ALA A 91 1.68 -9.41 -2.28
N LYS A 92 1.32 -9.97 -3.45
CA LYS A 92 1.98 -9.65 -4.72
C LYS A 92 1.84 -8.18 -5.09
N PHE A 93 0.64 -7.61 -4.88
CA PHE A 93 0.40 -6.17 -5.08
C PHE A 93 1.34 -5.35 -4.20
N GLN A 94 1.39 -5.63 -2.88
CA GLN A 94 2.27 -4.91 -1.95
C GLN A 94 3.74 -5.02 -2.36
N ALA A 95 4.22 -6.23 -2.68
CA ALA A 95 5.60 -6.46 -3.10
C ALA A 95 5.99 -5.63 -4.33
N ALA A 96 5.12 -5.58 -5.35
CA ALA A 96 5.38 -4.77 -6.54
C ALA A 96 5.40 -3.26 -6.23
N GLN A 97 4.52 -2.78 -5.33
CA GLN A 97 4.54 -1.39 -4.88
C GLN A 97 5.81 -1.06 -4.08
N GLY A 98 6.32 -1.99 -3.28
CA GLY A 98 7.59 -1.86 -2.55
C GLY A 98 8.79 -1.80 -3.49
N GLU A 99 8.84 -2.67 -4.50
CA GLU A 99 9.88 -2.66 -5.54
C GLU A 99 9.93 -1.33 -6.31
N LEU A 100 8.77 -0.77 -6.65
CA LEU A 100 8.70 0.54 -7.27
C LEU A 100 9.23 1.65 -6.34
N THR A 101 8.84 1.62 -5.07
CA THR A 101 9.35 2.57 -4.07
C THR A 101 10.88 2.51 -3.98
N SER A 102 11.43 1.29 -3.89
CA SER A 102 12.87 1.04 -3.85
C SER A 102 13.59 1.53 -5.11
N ALA A 103 13.00 1.34 -6.30
CA ALA A 103 13.54 1.85 -7.55
C ALA A 103 13.56 3.38 -7.61
N LEU A 104 12.50 4.03 -7.13
CA LEU A 104 12.43 5.49 -7.02
C LEU A 104 13.48 6.03 -6.03
N SER A 105 13.69 5.38 -4.89
CA SER A 105 14.75 5.76 -3.94
C SER A 105 16.14 5.71 -4.57
N ARG A 106 16.45 4.66 -5.35
CA ARG A 106 17.72 4.59 -6.10
C ARG A 106 17.86 5.70 -7.13
N LEU A 107 16.79 6.02 -7.85
CA LEU A 107 16.78 7.13 -8.81
C LEU A 107 17.07 8.48 -8.13
N LEU A 108 16.49 8.72 -6.95
CA LEU A 108 16.75 9.94 -6.16
C LEU A 108 18.22 10.03 -5.73
N VAL A 109 18.80 8.95 -5.21
CA VAL A 109 20.23 8.91 -4.84
C VAL A 109 21.11 9.23 -6.04
N VAL A 110 20.81 8.67 -7.20
CA VAL A 110 21.57 8.92 -8.43
C VAL A 110 21.42 10.36 -8.88
N SER A 111 20.24 10.97 -8.71
CA SER A 111 19.98 12.37 -9.10
C SER A 111 20.84 13.38 -8.32
N GLU A 112 21.32 13.03 -7.12
CA GLU A 112 22.23 13.89 -6.34
C GLU A 112 23.58 14.12 -7.04
N ASN A 113 24.01 13.20 -7.91
CA ASN A 113 25.24 13.34 -8.68
C ASN A 113 25.11 14.31 -9.86
N TYR A 114 23.90 14.82 -10.14
CA TYR A 114 23.61 15.68 -11.29
C TYR A 114 23.04 17.04 -10.83
N PRO A 115 23.88 18.05 -10.51
CA PRO A 115 23.44 19.33 -9.96
C PRO A 115 22.44 20.09 -10.84
N GLN A 116 22.58 19.97 -12.17
CA GLN A 116 21.66 20.58 -13.13
C GLN A 116 20.26 19.96 -13.06
N LEU A 117 20.17 18.62 -12.96
CA LEU A 117 18.90 17.91 -12.76
C LEU A 117 18.27 18.26 -11.42
N LYS A 118 19.08 18.32 -10.35
CA LYS A 118 18.61 18.70 -9.01
C LYS A 118 18.01 20.11 -8.98
N SER A 119 18.52 21.01 -9.83
CA SER A 119 18.05 22.39 -9.96
C SER A 119 16.92 22.54 -11.00
N ASP A 120 16.62 21.49 -11.78
CA ASP A 120 15.57 21.51 -12.79
C ASP A 120 14.19 21.65 -12.12
N GLN A 121 13.44 22.66 -12.56
CA GLN A 121 12.14 22.98 -11.98
C GLN A 121 11.14 21.83 -12.17
N ASN A 122 11.10 21.21 -13.36
CA ASN A 122 10.18 20.12 -13.64
C ASN A 122 10.50 18.88 -12.78
N PHE A 123 11.78 18.59 -12.57
CA PHE A 123 12.22 17.50 -11.70
C PHE A 123 11.78 17.72 -10.25
N ARG A 124 11.99 18.93 -9.72
CA ARG A 124 11.55 19.29 -8.36
C ARG A 124 10.04 19.23 -8.19
N ASP A 125 9.29 19.69 -9.19
CA ASP A 125 7.83 19.62 -9.18
C ASP A 125 7.33 18.17 -9.20
N LEU A 126 7.95 17.30 -9.99
CA LEU A 126 7.63 15.87 -10.02
C LEU A 126 7.97 15.18 -8.70
N GLN A 127 9.10 15.51 -8.07
CA GLN A 127 9.42 15.01 -6.73
C GLN A 127 8.36 15.43 -5.71
N ALA A 128 7.97 16.70 -5.68
CA ALA A 128 6.94 17.20 -4.77
C ALA A 128 5.58 16.52 -5.02
N GLN A 129 5.22 16.25 -6.28
CA GLN A 129 4.01 15.49 -6.61
C GLN A 129 4.08 14.03 -6.16
N LEU A 130 5.25 13.39 -6.30
CA LEU A 130 5.47 12.01 -5.83
C LEU A 130 5.41 11.93 -4.31
N GLU A 131 6.10 12.82 -3.60
CA GLU A 131 6.04 12.93 -2.13
C GLU A 131 4.59 13.17 -1.67
N GLY A 132 3.89 14.11 -2.29
CA GLY A 132 2.48 14.35 -2.02
C GLY A 132 1.59 13.13 -2.30
N THR A 133 1.96 12.31 -3.29
CA THR A 133 1.26 11.05 -3.58
C THR A 133 1.58 9.99 -2.52
N GLU A 134 2.82 9.84 -2.07
CA GLU A 134 3.20 8.92 -0.99
C GLU A 134 2.50 9.24 0.34
N ASN A 135 2.40 10.52 0.67
CA ASN A 135 1.64 10.97 1.84
C ASN A 135 0.16 10.58 1.73
N ARG A 136 -0.46 10.76 0.55
CA ARG A 136 -1.84 10.33 0.30
C ARG A 136 -2.00 8.81 0.30
N ILE A 137 -1.04 8.06 -0.23
CA ILE A 137 -1.01 6.59 -0.16
C ILE A 137 -1.01 6.17 1.31
N THR A 138 -0.15 6.76 2.15
CA THR A 138 -0.08 6.46 3.58
C THR A 138 -1.43 6.69 4.27
N VAL A 139 -2.07 7.83 3.99
CA VAL A 139 -3.40 8.13 4.56
C VAL A 139 -4.47 7.16 4.05
N ALA A 140 -4.49 6.84 2.75
CA ALA A 140 -5.45 5.92 2.16
C ALA A 140 -5.28 4.49 2.71
N ARG A 141 -4.04 4.01 2.85
CA ARG A 141 -3.70 2.73 3.51
C ARG A 141 -4.22 2.71 4.94
N ASN A 142 -4.03 3.77 5.71
CA ASN A 142 -4.54 3.86 7.08
C ASN A 142 -6.07 3.80 7.16
N ARG A 143 -6.80 4.43 6.22
CA ARG A 143 -8.26 4.32 6.15
C ARG A 143 -8.70 2.90 5.80
N TYR A 144 -8.03 2.26 4.85
CA TYR A 144 -8.27 0.86 4.53
C TYR A 144 -8.01 -0.07 5.71
N ILE A 145 -6.89 0.12 6.44
CA ILE A 145 -6.58 -0.65 7.65
C ILE A 145 -7.72 -0.53 8.67
N LYS A 146 -8.23 0.68 8.92
CA LYS A 146 -9.35 0.90 9.84
C LYS A 146 -10.64 0.21 9.38
N ALA A 147 -10.97 0.29 8.10
CA ALA A 147 -12.14 -0.39 7.55
C ALA A 147 -12.03 -1.93 7.67
N VAL A 148 -10.86 -2.49 7.36
CA VAL A 148 -10.56 -3.92 7.54
C VAL A 148 -10.61 -4.32 9.01
N GLN A 149 -10.11 -3.49 9.91
CA GLN A 149 -10.18 -3.73 11.35
C GLN A 149 -11.63 -3.84 11.82
N GLU A 150 -12.49 -2.89 11.44
CA GLU A 150 -13.91 -2.87 11.80
C GLU A 150 -14.64 -4.13 11.31
N TYR A 151 -14.44 -4.50 10.04
CA TYR A 151 -14.99 -5.72 9.47
C TYR A 151 -14.47 -6.98 10.19
N ASN A 152 -13.16 -7.09 10.39
CA ASN A 152 -12.54 -8.27 11.01
C ASN A 152 -12.95 -8.42 12.48
N VAL A 153 -13.22 -7.31 13.20
CA VAL A 153 -13.81 -7.34 14.53
C VAL A 153 -15.24 -7.88 14.46
N ALA A 154 -16.06 -7.44 13.51
CA ALA A 154 -17.42 -7.98 13.31
C ALA A 154 -17.41 -9.48 12.99
N VAL A 155 -16.46 -9.96 12.17
CA VAL A 155 -16.29 -11.39 11.86
C VAL A 155 -16.01 -12.21 13.13
N ARG A 156 -15.28 -11.65 14.10
CA ARG A 156 -14.78 -12.38 15.28
C ARG A 156 -15.64 -12.20 16.54
N SER A 157 -16.50 -11.19 16.60
CA SER A 157 -17.25 -10.84 17.81
C SER A 157 -18.56 -11.62 17.93
N PHE A 158 -18.96 -11.97 19.14
CA PHE A 158 -20.30 -12.51 19.40
C PHE A 158 -21.32 -11.36 19.51
N PRO A 159 -22.53 -11.45 18.93
CA PRO A 159 -23.09 -12.61 18.21
C PRO A 159 -22.83 -12.63 16.69
N THR A 160 -22.18 -11.61 16.12
CA THR A 160 -22.00 -11.45 14.65
C THR A 160 -21.15 -12.55 14.00
N ASN A 161 -20.28 -13.21 14.75
CA ASN A 161 -19.49 -14.35 14.30
C ASN A 161 -20.35 -15.55 13.87
N LEU A 162 -21.55 -15.73 14.45
CA LEU A 162 -22.48 -16.80 14.05
C LEU A 162 -23.00 -16.56 12.64
N THR A 163 -23.31 -15.31 12.32
CA THR A 163 -23.69 -14.89 10.96
C THR A 163 -22.51 -15.02 10.00
N ALA A 164 -21.30 -14.65 10.44
CA ALA A 164 -20.10 -14.86 9.63
C ALA A 164 -19.90 -16.35 9.28
N MET A 165 -20.08 -17.25 10.24
CA MET A 165 -20.02 -18.71 10.00
C MET A 165 -21.13 -19.19 9.07
N LEU A 166 -22.37 -18.72 9.27
CA LEU A 166 -23.52 -19.13 8.47
C LEU A 166 -23.42 -18.69 6.99
N PHE A 167 -22.90 -17.48 6.74
CA PHE A 167 -22.77 -16.90 5.40
C PHE A 167 -21.36 -17.03 4.80
N GLY A 168 -20.40 -17.62 5.52
CA GLY A 168 -19.03 -17.82 5.05
C GLY A 168 -18.18 -16.55 4.98
N TYR A 169 -18.47 -15.53 5.80
CA TYR A 169 -17.65 -14.31 5.86
C TYR A 169 -16.33 -14.59 6.57
N GLY A 170 -15.24 -14.58 5.80
CA GLY A 170 -13.87 -14.72 6.30
C GLY A 170 -13.22 -13.36 6.58
N VAL A 171 -12.16 -13.36 7.39
CA VAL A 171 -11.36 -12.15 7.62
C VAL A 171 -10.68 -11.69 6.33
N LYS A 172 -10.55 -10.36 6.18
CA LYS A 172 -9.84 -9.76 5.04
C LYS A 172 -8.39 -9.42 5.40
N PRO A 173 -7.44 -9.57 4.45
CA PRO A 173 -6.07 -9.13 4.62
C PRO A 173 -6.01 -7.62 4.86
N SER A 174 -4.97 -7.16 5.56
CA SER A 174 -4.71 -5.75 5.78
C SER A 174 -3.28 -5.41 5.40
N PHE A 175 -3.02 -4.12 5.21
CA PHE A 175 -1.65 -3.63 5.08
C PHE A 175 -0.89 -3.88 6.37
N THR A 176 0.29 -4.48 6.24
CA THR A 176 1.22 -4.71 7.34
C THR A 176 2.54 -4.03 7.03
N VAL A 177 3.48 -4.03 7.98
CA VAL A 177 4.83 -3.60 7.67
C VAL A 177 5.51 -4.71 6.89
N GLU A 178 6.13 -4.34 5.76
CA GLU A 178 6.78 -5.27 4.83
C GLU A 178 7.85 -6.13 5.52
N ASP A 179 8.49 -5.62 6.57
CA ASP A 179 9.50 -6.35 7.33
C ASP A 179 9.42 -6.08 8.85
N GLU A 180 8.43 -6.68 9.52
CA GLU A 180 8.35 -6.67 11.00
C GLU A 180 9.66 -7.15 11.66
N LYS A 181 10.43 -8.02 10.98
CA LYS A 181 11.71 -8.54 11.48
C LYS A 181 12.83 -7.52 11.39
N GLU A 182 12.82 -6.64 10.39
CA GLU A 182 13.81 -5.57 10.26
C GLU A 182 13.58 -4.46 11.29
N ILE A 183 12.32 -4.10 11.59
CA ILE A 183 11.99 -3.13 12.66
C ILE A 183 12.37 -3.67 14.05
N SER A 184 12.28 -5.00 14.23
CA SER A 184 12.63 -5.66 15.49
C SER A 184 14.15 -5.76 15.71
N ARG A 185 14.98 -5.42 14.70
CA ARG A 185 16.43 -5.38 14.85
C ARG A 185 16.84 -4.00 15.38
N PRO A 186 17.50 -3.92 16.54
CA PRO A 186 18.01 -2.65 17.02
C PRO A 186 19.02 -2.07 16.01
N PRO A 187 18.96 -0.76 15.70
CA PRO A 187 19.91 -0.14 14.80
C PRO A 187 21.33 -0.34 15.36
N THR A 188 22.16 -1.02 14.59
CA THR A 188 23.55 -1.27 14.97
C THR A 188 24.37 -0.08 14.52
N VAL A 189 24.69 0.82 15.44
CA VAL A 189 25.61 1.94 15.17
C VAL A 189 27.01 1.48 15.49
N ASP A 190 27.80 1.15 14.46
CA ASP A 190 29.21 0.81 14.61
C ASP A 190 30.08 2.03 14.27
N PHE A 191 30.75 2.58 15.29
CA PHE A 191 31.68 3.70 15.16
C PHE A 191 33.11 3.26 14.80
N ASN A 192 33.39 1.96 14.68
CA ASN A 192 34.72 1.41 14.40
C ASN A 192 34.99 1.12 12.91
N ALA A 193 34.35 1.84 11.99
CA ALA A 193 34.77 1.80 10.59
C ALA A 193 36.23 2.32 10.48
N PRO A 194 37.18 1.53 9.94
CA PRO A 194 38.57 1.96 9.83
C PRO A 194 38.66 3.23 8.97
N GLN A 195 39.31 4.26 9.53
CA GLN A 195 39.61 5.49 8.80
C GLN A 195 40.33 5.17 7.49
N PRO A 196 39.91 5.74 6.34
CA PRO A 196 40.68 5.60 5.11
C PRO A 196 42.08 6.15 5.37
N ALA A 197 43.09 5.32 5.13
CA ALA A 197 44.49 5.68 5.35
C ALA A 197 44.84 6.97 4.58
N PRO A 198 45.62 7.89 5.16
CA PRO A 198 46.02 9.11 4.47
C PRO A 198 46.85 8.76 3.23
N ALA A 199 46.44 9.29 2.08
CA ALA A 199 47.16 9.14 0.83
C ALA A 199 48.58 9.73 0.99
N LYS A 200 49.60 8.93 0.67
CA LYS A 200 50.99 9.38 0.50
C LYS A 200 51.21 9.96 -0.88
#